data_AF-A0A0J8RPM8-F1
#
_entry.id   AF-A0A0J8RPM8-F1
#
_cell.length_a   1.000
_cell.length_b   1.000
_cell.length_c   1.000
_cell.angle_alpha   90.00
_cell.angle_beta   90.00
_cell.angle_gamma   90.00
#
_symmetry.space_group_name_H-M   'P 1'
#
loop_
_entity.id
_entity.type
_entity.pdbx_description
1 polymer ?
#
loop_
_entity_poly.entity_id
_entity_poly.type
_entity_poly.pdbx_seq_one_letter_code
_entity_poly.pdbx_strand_id
1 'polypeptide(L)'
;MDLIPPSYSFTIPSLYDAVHLECRLFHSPRSVHARGKRKVEKKAAIVAHPYAPLGGCFDDPIVGVITDELLQAGYVVGTFNLRGAGESQGRTSWTAKPELADYISFYGFVIHYMHNLLIEDGSQLSGEIRSPVEEDDYPSVKGEDDNMKLILSGYSFGSMLATLLPSAVQVVETFSSAEDDSSAMKIRRIALELAREHSLSIRYEVAFHALLPVFSRSQGILNARRPATPSGACNYQPESRVLGRIGKGVEKINPSPPDVHYLLVSPILPPVSLFVTMSFFASHKNLSTTVDGSSITGLLPEEALTSHRSLAIYGDSDFFTSIKKLRDWSRELSSKPNSSFEFLEIRGAGHFWRENGVEFLLKSAIRDFSLAR
;
A
#
# COMPACT_ATOMS: atom_id res chain seq x y z
N MET A 1 3.95 -22.18 0.64
CA MET A 1 5.07 -21.24 0.82
C MET A 1 4.72 -20.40 2.02
N ASP A 2 5.61 -20.29 2.99
CA ASP A 2 5.37 -19.43 4.14
C ASP A 2 5.52 -17.97 3.67
N LEU A 3 4.43 -17.21 3.76
CA LEU A 3 4.42 -15.78 3.41
C LEU A 3 5.43 -15.05 4.29
N ILE A 4 6.14 -14.07 3.72
CA ILE A 4 7.01 -13.18 4.49
C ILE A 4 6.16 -12.51 5.57
N PRO A 5 6.52 -12.59 6.87
CA PRO A 5 5.74 -11.94 7.91
C PRO A 5 5.75 -10.42 7.73
N PRO A 6 4.67 -9.72 8.13
CA PRO A 6 4.64 -8.26 8.05
C PRO A 6 5.74 -7.65 8.92
N SER A 7 6.35 -6.56 8.42
CA SER A 7 7.28 -5.75 9.21
C SER A 7 6.55 -5.03 10.34
N TYR A 8 5.31 -4.60 10.07
CA TYR A 8 4.44 -3.92 11.03
C TYR A 8 3.01 -4.42 10.90
N SER A 9 2.36 -4.60 12.05
CA SER A 9 0.90 -4.76 12.17
C SER A 9 0.39 -3.66 13.10
N PHE A 10 -0.61 -2.89 12.67
CA PHE A 10 -1.08 -1.71 13.38
C PHE A 10 -2.53 -1.41 13.02
N THR A 11 -3.13 -0.42 13.67
CA THR A 11 -4.47 0.05 13.32
C THR A 11 -4.45 1.52 12.92
N ILE A 12 -5.36 1.90 12.03
CA ILE A 12 -5.64 3.30 11.70
C ILE A 12 -7.13 3.60 11.84
N PRO A 13 -7.54 4.83 12.15
CA PRO A 13 -8.95 5.21 12.10
C PRO A 13 -9.42 5.38 10.65
N SER A 14 -10.63 4.92 10.35
CA SER A 14 -11.28 5.23 9.08
C SER A 14 -11.60 6.73 8.96
N LEU A 15 -11.41 7.28 7.76
CA LEU A 15 -11.86 8.63 7.40
C LEU A 15 -13.39 8.77 7.39
N TYR A 16 -14.15 7.66 7.34
CA TYR A 16 -15.61 7.72 7.29
C TYR A 16 -16.23 8.02 8.65
N ASP A 17 -15.81 7.27 9.68
CA ASP A 17 -16.45 7.23 11.00
C ASP A 17 -15.47 6.84 12.13
N ALA A 18 -14.16 6.95 11.88
CA ALA A 18 -13.08 6.67 12.83
C ALA A 18 -13.05 5.24 13.40
N VAL A 19 -13.77 4.28 12.81
CA VAL A 19 -13.62 2.86 13.17
C VAL A 19 -12.20 2.40 12.92
N HIS A 20 -11.67 1.54 13.78
CA HIS A 20 -10.30 1.04 13.65
C HIS A 20 -10.20 -0.01 12.54
N LEU A 21 -9.22 0.16 11.66
CA LEU A 21 -8.91 -0.73 10.55
C LEU A 21 -7.57 -1.42 10.82
N GLU A 22 -7.55 -2.75 10.77
CA GLU A 22 -6.34 -3.55 10.89
C GLU A 22 -5.49 -3.44 9.62
N CYS A 23 -4.22 -3.10 9.78
CA CYS A 23 -3.29 -2.81 8.70
C CYS A 23 -1.98 -3.56 8.89
N ARG A 24 -1.32 -3.88 7.78
CA ARG A 24 0.02 -4.47 7.73
C ARG A 24 0.88 -3.78 6.69
N LEU A 25 2.17 -3.72 6.99
CA LEU A 25 3.18 -3.19 6.08
C LEU A 25 4.34 -4.16 5.96
N PHE A 26 4.78 -4.40 4.74
CA PHE A 26 5.81 -5.37 4.37
C PHE A 26 6.95 -4.66 3.65
N HIS A 27 8.18 -4.94 4.09
CA HIS A 27 9.40 -4.47 3.43
C HIS A 27 10.16 -5.64 2.83
N SER A 28 10.71 -5.43 1.64
CA SER A 28 11.58 -6.43 1.03
C SER A 28 12.89 -6.53 1.82
N PRO A 29 13.34 -7.74 2.21
CA PRO A 29 14.66 -7.93 2.83
C PRO A 29 15.82 -7.48 1.93
N ARG A 30 15.57 -7.30 0.63
CA ARG A 30 16.57 -6.95 -0.38
C ARG A 30 16.78 -5.43 -0.54
N SER A 31 15.98 -4.59 0.13
CA SER A 31 16.10 -3.13 0.03
C SER A 31 17.42 -2.56 0.56
N VAL A 32 18.21 -3.35 1.28
CA VAL A 32 19.48 -2.94 1.91
C VAL A 32 20.68 -2.88 0.93
N HIS A 33 20.53 -3.31 -0.33
CA HIS A 33 21.68 -3.55 -1.22
C HIS A 33 21.82 -2.66 -2.46
N ALA A 34 21.19 -1.49 -2.50
CA ALA A 34 21.45 -0.51 -3.56
C ALA A 34 22.83 0.15 -3.40
N ARG A 35 23.91 -0.59 -3.66
CA ARG A 35 25.25 -0.03 -3.88
C ARG A 35 25.25 0.70 -5.24
N GLY A 36 25.00 2.00 -5.23
CA GLY A 36 25.18 2.85 -6.40
C GLY A 36 24.71 4.30 -6.19
N LYS A 37 25.32 5.24 -6.92
CA LYS A 37 24.99 6.68 -6.92
C LYS A 37 23.63 7.03 -7.58
N ARG A 38 22.67 6.11 -7.61
CA ARG A 38 21.37 6.34 -8.25
C ARG A 38 20.31 6.50 -7.17
N LYS A 39 19.66 7.68 -7.15
CA LYS A 39 18.46 7.97 -6.38
C LYS A 39 17.50 6.77 -6.50
N VAL A 40 17.26 6.09 -5.39
CA VAL A 40 16.39 4.91 -5.35
C VAL A 40 14.96 5.41 -5.56
N GLU A 41 14.30 4.89 -6.59
CA GLU A 41 12.88 5.17 -6.85
C GLU A 41 12.03 4.60 -5.71
N LYS A 42 11.19 5.43 -5.10
CA LYS A 42 10.25 4.96 -4.08
C LYS A 42 9.15 4.16 -4.76
N LYS A 43 8.98 2.90 -4.35
CA LYS A 43 7.95 2.01 -4.88
C LYS A 43 7.08 1.50 -3.75
N ALA A 44 5.77 1.71 -3.85
CA ALA A 44 4.80 1.20 -2.90
C ALA A 44 3.60 0.57 -3.59
N ALA A 45 2.92 -0.33 -2.90
CA ALA A 45 1.69 -0.93 -3.38
C ALA A 45 0.70 -1.16 -2.25
N ILE A 46 -0.59 -1.04 -2.55
CA ILE A 46 -1.69 -1.37 -1.65
C ILE A 46 -2.49 -2.51 -2.24
N VAL A 47 -2.73 -3.57 -1.47
CA VAL A 47 -3.53 -4.72 -1.92
C VAL A 47 -4.79 -4.84 -1.07
N ALA A 48 -5.94 -4.53 -1.67
CA ALA A 48 -7.25 -4.69 -1.06
C ALA A 48 -7.83 -6.10 -1.29
N HIS A 49 -8.52 -6.60 -0.28
CA HIS A 49 -9.00 -7.98 -0.21
C HIS A 49 -10.42 -8.18 -0.80
N PRO A 50 -10.88 -9.43 -1.02
CA PRO A 50 -12.20 -9.71 -1.55
C PRO A 50 -13.31 -9.45 -0.51
N TYR A 51 -14.57 -9.63 -0.88
CA TYR A 51 -15.72 -9.18 -0.06
C TYR A 51 -15.75 -9.79 1.36
N ALA A 52 -15.73 -8.95 2.39
CA ALA A 52 -15.63 -9.37 3.79
C ALA A 52 -16.72 -10.36 4.24
N PRO A 53 -18.01 -10.16 3.90
CA PRO A 53 -19.08 -11.10 4.29
C PRO A 53 -18.94 -12.51 3.70
N LEU A 54 -18.12 -12.70 2.66
CA LEU A 54 -17.82 -14.01 2.09
C LEU A 54 -16.49 -14.58 2.60
N GLY A 55 -16.01 -14.09 3.73
CA GLY A 55 -14.75 -14.51 4.35
C GLY A 55 -13.51 -13.80 3.77
N GLY A 56 -13.70 -12.75 2.98
CA GLY A 56 -12.59 -11.98 2.46
C GLY A 56 -11.88 -11.17 3.54
N CYS A 57 -10.57 -11.31 3.62
CA CYS A 57 -9.70 -10.51 4.47
C CYS A 57 -8.31 -10.44 3.81
N PHE A 58 -7.42 -9.62 4.36
CA PHE A 58 -6.05 -9.52 3.89
C PHE A 58 -5.22 -10.82 3.97
N ASP A 59 -5.71 -11.88 4.64
CA ASP A 59 -5.10 -13.22 4.70
C ASP A 59 -5.58 -14.14 3.57
N ASP A 60 -6.41 -13.61 2.66
CA ASP A 60 -6.81 -14.33 1.46
C ASP A 60 -5.56 -14.78 0.67
N PRO A 61 -5.50 -16.05 0.22
CA PRO A 61 -4.32 -16.58 -0.48
C PRO A 61 -3.92 -15.77 -1.72
N ILE A 62 -4.89 -15.20 -2.45
CA ILE A 62 -4.61 -14.41 -3.65
C ILE A 62 -4.07 -13.03 -3.29
N VAL A 63 -4.55 -12.44 -2.18
CA VAL A 63 -3.92 -11.23 -1.62
C VAL A 63 -2.46 -11.53 -1.27
N GLY A 64 -2.19 -12.66 -0.61
CA GLY A 64 -0.83 -13.11 -0.30
C GLY A 64 0.05 -13.29 -1.55
N VAL A 65 -0.49 -13.88 -2.62
CA VAL A 65 0.22 -14.03 -3.92
C VAL A 65 0.57 -12.66 -4.52
N ILE A 66 -0.38 -11.73 -4.57
CA ILE A 66 -0.14 -10.37 -5.08
C ILE A 66 0.93 -9.66 -4.23
N THR A 67 0.81 -9.74 -2.90
CA THR A 67 1.76 -9.14 -1.96
C THR A 67 3.18 -9.69 -2.15
N ASP A 68 3.34 -11.01 -2.27
CA ASP A 68 4.65 -11.64 -2.43
C ASP A 68 5.32 -11.23 -3.75
N GLU A 69 4.61 -11.25 -4.88
CA GLU A 69 5.20 -10.86 -6.17
C GLU A 69 5.60 -9.38 -6.20
N LEU A 70 4.78 -8.48 -5.61
CA LEU A 70 5.12 -7.07 -5.51
C LEU A 70 6.30 -6.81 -4.56
N LEU A 71 6.38 -7.53 -3.43
CA LEU A 71 7.54 -7.46 -2.53
C LEU A 71 8.83 -7.93 -3.20
N GLN A 72 8.76 -9.00 -4.00
CA GLN A 72 9.90 -9.50 -4.77
C GLN A 72 10.34 -8.52 -5.86
N ALA A 73 9.41 -7.72 -6.42
CA ALA A 73 9.70 -6.64 -7.36
C ALA A 73 10.24 -5.35 -6.69
N GLY A 74 10.41 -5.36 -5.37
CA GLY A 74 11.03 -4.27 -4.61
C GLY A 74 10.07 -3.18 -4.14
N TYR A 75 8.77 -3.46 -4.11
CA TYR A 75 7.78 -2.55 -3.54
C TYR A 75 7.72 -2.69 -2.01
N VAL A 76 7.47 -1.59 -1.31
CA VAL A 76 6.89 -1.63 0.03
C VAL A 76 5.41 -1.93 -0.13
N VAL A 77 4.92 -3.02 0.44
CA VAL A 77 3.53 -3.46 0.22
C VAL A 77 2.71 -3.28 1.49
N GLY A 78 1.57 -2.62 1.37
CA GLY A 78 0.56 -2.50 2.42
C GLY A 78 -0.64 -3.39 2.15
N THR A 79 -1.15 -4.06 3.18
CA THR A 79 -2.45 -4.75 3.15
C THR A 79 -3.27 -4.31 4.34
N PHE A 80 -4.58 -4.27 4.24
CA PHE A 80 -5.46 -3.82 5.32
C PHE A 80 -6.79 -4.57 5.24
N ASN A 81 -7.46 -4.72 6.37
CA ASN A 81 -8.83 -5.21 6.44
C ASN A 81 -9.80 -4.03 6.33
N LEU A 82 -10.70 -4.09 5.34
CA LEU A 82 -11.88 -3.24 5.28
C LEU A 82 -12.77 -3.47 6.51
N ARG A 83 -13.64 -2.51 6.84
CA ARG A 83 -14.60 -2.66 7.95
C ARG A 83 -15.35 -4.00 7.89
N GLY A 84 -15.44 -4.67 9.04
CA GLY A 84 -16.11 -5.97 9.15
C GLY A 84 -15.33 -7.18 8.64
N ALA A 85 -14.06 -7.03 8.25
CA ALA A 85 -13.13 -8.14 8.02
C ALA A 85 -12.12 -8.26 9.18
N GLY A 86 -11.77 -9.49 9.56
CA GLY A 86 -10.80 -9.75 10.62
C GLY A 86 -11.14 -8.99 11.91
N GLU A 87 -10.16 -8.28 12.46
CA GLU A 87 -10.34 -7.45 13.66
C GLU A 87 -10.68 -5.98 13.33
N SER A 88 -10.89 -5.63 12.05
CA SER A 88 -11.38 -4.30 11.69
C SER A 88 -12.81 -4.08 12.20
N GLN A 89 -13.01 -2.97 12.90
CA GLN A 89 -14.29 -2.58 13.46
C GLN A 89 -15.33 -2.25 12.38
N GLY A 90 -16.58 -2.06 12.81
CA GLY A 90 -17.69 -1.71 11.93
C GLY A 90 -18.30 -2.93 11.23
N ARG A 91 -19.00 -2.67 10.12
CA ARG A 91 -19.66 -3.70 9.31
C ARG A 91 -19.72 -3.27 7.86
N THR A 92 -19.72 -4.25 6.97
CA THR A 92 -19.87 -4.02 5.54
C THR A 92 -21.18 -3.30 5.23
N SER A 93 -21.12 -2.30 4.36
CA SER A 93 -22.21 -1.46 3.90
C SER A 93 -22.68 -1.91 2.52
N TRP A 94 -23.97 -1.67 2.27
CA TRP A 94 -24.58 -1.87 0.97
C TRP A 94 -24.22 -0.77 -0.04
N THR A 95 -23.51 0.30 0.35
CA THR A 95 -23.18 1.41 -0.57
C THR A 95 -21.74 1.42 -1.05
N ALA A 96 -20.87 0.61 -0.43
CA ALA A 96 -19.41 0.67 -0.57
C ALA A 96 -18.73 2.02 -0.26
N LYS A 97 -19.48 3.09 0.08
CA LYS A 97 -18.89 4.40 0.46
C LYS A 97 -18.01 4.31 1.70
N PRO A 98 -18.43 3.61 2.77
CA PRO A 98 -17.58 3.47 3.95
C PRO A 98 -16.32 2.65 3.66
N GLU A 99 -16.43 1.59 2.86
CA GLU A 99 -15.29 0.78 2.40
C GLU A 99 -14.34 1.56 1.49
N LEU A 100 -14.87 2.43 0.62
CA LEU A 100 -14.06 3.32 -0.19
C LEU A 100 -13.27 4.28 0.69
N ALA A 101 -13.89 4.85 1.72
CA ALA A 101 -13.22 5.70 2.70
C ALA A 101 -12.17 4.93 3.51
N ASP A 102 -12.40 3.66 3.84
CA ASP A 102 -11.40 2.79 4.48
C ASP A 102 -10.16 2.64 3.58
N TYR A 103 -10.36 2.39 2.28
CA TYR A 103 -9.24 2.35 1.32
C TYR A 103 -8.54 3.71 1.24
N ILE A 104 -9.27 4.84 1.12
CA ILE A 104 -8.65 6.19 1.09
C ILE A 104 -7.83 6.46 2.37
N SER A 105 -8.29 5.97 3.53
CA SER A 105 -7.57 6.08 4.81
C SER A 105 -6.19 5.43 4.71
N PHE A 106 -6.14 4.20 4.20
CA PHE A 106 -4.89 3.48 4.04
C PHE A 106 -4.04 4.00 2.86
N TYR A 107 -4.67 4.55 1.83
CA TYR A 107 -3.99 5.23 0.74
C TYR A 107 -3.21 6.45 1.24
N GLY A 108 -3.85 7.34 2.00
CA GLY A 108 -3.15 8.47 2.61
C GLY A 108 -2.06 8.03 3.60
N PHE A 109 -2.31 6.96 4.39
CA PHE A 109 -1.27 6.36 5.22
C PHE A 109 -0.02 6.01 4.43
N VAL A 110 -0.15 5.25 3.33
CA VAL A 110 1.00 4.79 2.53
C VAL A 110 1.74 5.96 1.88
N ILE A 111 1.03 6.96 1.33
CA ILE A 111 1.68 8.16 0.78
C ILE A 111 2.54 8.84 1.84
N HIS A 112 1.98 9.09 3.03
CA HIS A 112 2.70 9.77 4.09
C HIS A 112 3.82 8.92 4.68
N TYR A 113 3.64 7.60 4.79
CA TYR A 113 4.68 6.70 5.25
C TYR A 113 5.89 6.76 4.31
N MET A 114 5.65 6.57 3.01
CA MET A 114 6.71 6.55 2.01
C MET A 114 7.40 7.91 1.86
N HIS A 115 6.66 9.01 1.97
CA HIS A 115 7.23 10.35 1.98
C HIS A 115 8.24 10.54 3.12
N ASN A 116 7.88 10.10 4.32
CA ASN A 116 8.73 10.21 5.52
C ASN A 116 9.82 9.13 5.62
N LEU A 117 9.79 8.13 4.73
CA LEU A 117 10.80 7.07 4.70
C LEU A 117 12.13 7.63 4.20
N LEU A 118 13.15 7.60 5.06
CA LEU A 118 14.49 8.02 4.70
C LEU A 118 15.16 6.90 3.91
N ILE A 119 15.39 7.11 2.61
CA ILE A 119 16.22 6.21 1.82
C ILE A 119 17.63 6.78 1.82
N GLU A 120 18.53 6.18 2.59
CA GLU A 120 19.92 6.60 2.59
C GLU A 120 20.65 6.09 1.34
N ASP A 121 21.23 7.01 0.57
CA ASP A 121 22.29 6.67 -0.37
C ASP A 121 23.51 6.19 0.43
N GLY A 122 23.89 4.92 0.26
CA GLY A 122 25.04 4.29 0.93
C GLY A 122 26.41 4.94 0.68
N SER A 123 26.45 6.13 0.05
CA SER A 123 27.64 6.96 -0.14
C SER A 123 27.95 7.88 1.07
N GLN A 124 27.00 8.13 1.98
CA GLN A 124 27.26 8.98 3.15
C GLN A 124 27.96 8.24 4.31
N LEU A 125 28.06 6.89 4.25
CA LEU A 125 28.77 6.11 5.27
C LEU A 125 30.31 6.22 5.22
N SER A 126 30.89 6.94 4.26
CA SER A 126 32.34 7.18 4.21
C SER A 126 32.80 8.45 4.94
N GLY A 127 31.88 9.25 5.49
CA GLY A 127 32.20 10.41 6.31
C GLY A 127 32.02 10.08 7.79
N GLU A 128 33.13 10.11 8.55
CA GLU A 128 33.27 10.13 10.01
C GLU A 128 32.04 9.74 10.85
N ILE A 129 32.20 8.69 11.67
CA ILE A 129 31.30 8.33 12.77
C ILE A 129 31.08 9.58 13.64
N ARG A 130 29.99 10.31 13.39
CA ARG A 130 29.51 11.36 14.29
C ARG A 130 28.75 10.69 15.42
N SER A 131 28.99 11.19 16.63
CA SER A 131 28.32 10.83 17.89
C SER A 131 26.78 10.80 17.74
N PRO A 132 26.04 10.13 18.66
CA PRO A 132 24.58 10.12 18.63
C PRO A 132 24.07 11.55 18.55
N VAL A 133 23.38 11.85 17.45
CA VAL A 133 22.94 13.19 17.15
C VAL A 133 21.71 13.48 18.02
N GLU A 134 21.70 14.63 18.70
CA GLU A 134 20.55 15.11 19.48
C GLU A 134 19.31 15.20 18.57
N GLU A 135 18.10 15.03 19.14
CA GLU A 135 16.81 14.91 18.44
C GLU A 135 16.49 16.05 17.43
N ASP A 136 17.25 17.16 17.47
CA ASP A 136 17.04 18.37 16.68
C ASP A 136 17.77 18.39 15.32
N ASP A 137 18.62 17.42 14.98
CA ASP A 137 19.42 17.42 13.74
C ASP A 137 18.89 16.45 12.66
N TYR A 138 17.56 16.28 12.59
CA TYR A 138 16.96 15.62 11.43
C TYR A 138 17.21 16.49 10.19
N PRO A 139 17.94 16.00 9.16
CA PRO A 139 18.17 16.79 7.96
C PRO A 139 16.81 17.14 7.35
N SER A 140 16.53 18.44 7.24
CA SER A 140 15.37 18.94 6.53
C SER A 140 15.49 18.48 5.07
N VAL A 141 14.67 17.52 4.68
CA VAL A 141 14.60 17.05 3.30
C VAL A 141 14.07 18.21 2.48
N LYS A 142 14.95 18.95 1.81
CA LYS A 142 14.53 19.89 0.76
C LYS A 142 13.67 19.11 -0.22
N GLY A 143 12.48 19.61 -0.52
CA GLY A 143 11.51 18.99 -1.43
C GLY A 143 12.04 18.90 -2.85
N GLU A 144 12.93 17.94 -3.10
CA GLU A 144 13.28 17.46 -4.43
C GLU A 144 12.26 16.39 -4.83
N ASP A 145 11.65 16.54 -6.01
CA ASP A 145 10.71 15.62 -6.65
C ASP A 145 10.83 14.19 -6.12
N ASP A 146 9.92 13.84 -5.20
CA ASP A 146 9.81 12.50 -4.64
C ASP A 146 9.04 11.68 -5.65
N ASN A 147 9.76 11.20 -6.68
CA ASN A 147 9.20 10.34 -7.72
C ASN A 147 8.85 8.98 -7.10
N MET A 148 7.66 8.91 -6.53
CA MET A 148 7.09 7.71 -5.94
C MET A 148 6.13 7.05 -6.93
N LYS A 149 6.38 5.77 -7.23
CA LYS A 149 5.42 4.90 -7.91
C LYS A 149 4.54 4.21 -6.89
N LEU A 150 3.23 4.27 -7.09
CA LEU A 150 2.26 3.62 -6.23
C LEU A 150 1.30 2.74 -7.03
N ILE A 151 1.25 1.45 -6.71
CA ILE A 151 0.25 0.54 -7.28
C ILE A 151 -0.97 0.48 -6.34
N LEU A 152 -2.13 0.89 -6.85
CA LEU A 152 -3.42 0.67 -6.22
C LEU A 152 -3.99 -0.65 -6.74
N SER A 153 -3.96 -1.68 -5.90
CA SER A 153 -4.33 -3.05 -6.27
C SER A 153 -5.53 -3.55 -5.50
N GLY A 154 -6.22 -4.53 -6.07
CA GLY A 154 -7.17 -5.33 -5.31
C GLY A 154 -7.56 -6.61 -6.00
N TYR A 155 -8.10 -7.53 -5.21
CA TYR A 155 -8.69 -8.78 -5.69
C TYR A 155 -10.22 -8.71 -5.50
N SER A 156 -10.98 -9.10 -6.54
CA SER A 156 -12.44 -9.20 -6.47
C SER A 156 -13.08 -7.86 -6.07
N PHE A 157 -13.81 -7.81 -4.96
CA PHE A 157 -14.39 -6.57 -4.42
C PHE A 157 -13.35 -5.46 -4.18
N GLY A 158 -12.16 -5.81 -3.69
CA GLY A 158 -11.08 -4.84 -3.48
C GLY A 158 -10.59 -4.21 -4.79
N SER A 159 -10.63 -4.96 -5.90
CA SER A 159 -10.28 -4.44 -7.23
C SER A 159 -11.30 -3.39 -7.70
N MET A 160 -12.59 -3.64 -7.44
CA MET A 160 -13.66 -2.70 -7.74
C MET A 160 -13.45 -1.39 -6.96
N LEU A 161 -13.17 -1.47 -5.66
CA LEU A 161 -12.87 -0.29 -4.85
C LEU A 161 -11.66 0.49 -5.37
N ALA A 162 -10.60 -0.20 -5.80
CA ALA A 162 -9.40 0.45 -6.34
C ALA A 162 -9.75 1.36 -7.54
N THR A 163 -10.66 0.93 -8.42
CA THR A 163 -11.11 1.75 -9.57
C THR A 163 -11.92 2.99 -9.21
N LEU A 164 -12.40 3.08 -7.96
CA LEU A 164 -13.26 4.16 -7.47
C LEU A 164 -12.50 5.16 -6.60
N LEU A 165 -11.19 4.97 -6.43
CA LEU A 165 -10.37 5.85 -5.60
C LEU A 165 -10.26 7.26 -6.21
N PRO A 166 -10.15 8.29 -5.37
CA PRO A 166 -9.81 9.64 -5.81
C PRO A 166 -8.38 9.70 -6.35
N SER A 167 -8.07 10.78 -7.08
CA SER A 167 -6.71 11.03 -7.55
C SER A 167 -5.72 11.19 -6.38
N ALA A 168 -4.44 10.89 -6.65
CA ALA A 168 -3.35 11.13 -5.71
C ALA A 168 -3.32 12.58 -5.19
N VAL A 169 -3.59 13.54 -6.07
CA VAL A 169 -3.65 14.97 -5.75
C VAL A 169 -4.70 15.23 -4.66
N GLN A 170 -5.93 14.75 -4.85
CA GLN A 170 -7.00 14.93 -3.88
C GLN A 170 -6.70 14.27 -2.54
N VAL A 171 -6.06 13.10 -2.54
CA VAL A 171 -5.66 12.41 -1.29
C VAL A 171 -4.59 13.24 -0.56
N VAL A 172 -3.55 13.69 -1.27
CA VAL A 172 -2.52 14.56 -0.69
C VAL A 172 -3.13 15.83 -0.12
N GLU A 173 -4.01 16.50 -0.86
CA GLU A 173 -4.69 17.72 -0.41
C GLU A 173 -5.51 17.47 0.85
N THR A 174 -6.35 16.43 0.86
CA THR A 174 -7.19 16.03 1.99
C THR A 174 -6.37 15.89 3.27
N PHE A 175 -5.25 15.15 3.21
CA PHE A 175 -4.43 14.91 4.38
C PHE A 175 -3.59 16.12 4.76
N SER A 176 -3.17 16.93 3.78
CA SER A 176 -2.38 18.15 4.00
C SER A 176 -3.19 19.23 4.72
N SER A 177 -4.48 19.36 4.40
CA SER A 177 -5.40 20.32 5.01
C SER A 177 -6.10 19.83 6.28
N ALA A 178 -5.75 18.64 6.77
CA ALA A 178 -6.42 18.00 7.90
C ALA A 178 -6.25 18.77 9.23
N GLU A 179 -7.35 18.89 9.99
CA GLU A 179 -7.37 19.46 11.34
C GLU A 179 -6.65 18.56 12.35
N ASP A 180 -6.17 19.13 13.47
CA ASP A 180 -5.23 18.45 14.39
C ASP A 180 -5.79 17.21 15.11
N ASP A 181 -7.12 17.10 15.25
CA ASP A 181 -7.84 16.01 15.93
C ASP A 181 -8.56 15.04 14.96
N SER A 182 -8.52 15.35 13.66
CA SER A 182 -9.12 14.54 12.58
C SER A 182 -8.52 13.14 12.46
N SER A 183 -9.26 12.22 11.82
CA SER A 183 -8.76 10.90 11.45
C SER A 183 -7.55 11.00 10.51
N ALA A 184 -7.60 11.92 9.54
CA ALA A 184 -6.50 12.14 8.60
C ALA A 184 -5.18 12.55 9.31
N MET A 185 -5.25 13.45 10.30
CA MET A 185 -4.07 13.82 11.10
C MET A 185 -3.54 12.67 11.94
N LYS A 186 -4.43 11.87 12.56
CA LYS A 186 -4.02 10.67 13.30
C LYS A 186 -3.29 9.68 12.40
N ILE A 187 -3.81 9.42 11.20
CA ILE A 187 -3.14 8.58 10.20
C ILE A 187 -1.76 9.13 9.84
N ARG A 188 -1.61 10.44 9.62
CA ARG A 188 -0.29 11.06 9.32
C ARG A 188 0.73 10.84 10.44
N ARG A 189 0.30 10.94 11.70
CA ARG A 189 1.18 10.73 12.86
C ARG A 189 1.66 9.28 12.94
N ILE A 190 0.74 8.32 12.77
CA ILE A 190 1.08 6.89 12.73
C ILE A 190 2.06 6.61 11.57
N ALA A 191 1.80 7.16 10.38
CA ALA A 191 2.68 7.02 9.22
C ALA A 191 4.08 7.57 9.47
N LEU A 192 4.20 8.75 10.08
CA LEU A 192 5.47 9.37 10.43
C LEU A 192 6.26 8.56 11.46
N GLU A 193 5.58 8.06 12.49
CA GLU A 193 6.20 7.27 13.55
C GLU A 193 6.76 5.95 13.01
N LEU A 194 5.94 5.19 12.27
CA LEU A 194 6.38 3.93 11.67
C LEU A 194 7.51 4.14 10.65
N ALA A 195 7.47 5.21 9.85
CA ALA A 195 8.52 5.51 8.87
C ALA A 195 9.86 5.84 9.56
N ARG A 196 9.82 6.58 10.68
CA ARG A 196 11.01 6.87 11.50
C ARG A 196 11.55 5.62 12.16
N GLU A 197 10.68 4.82 12.76
CA GLU A 197 11.07 3.54 13.36
C GLU A 197 11.75 2.64 12.34
N HIS A 198 11.19 2.52 11.13
CA HIS A 198 11.78 1.72 10.07
C HIS A 198 13.13 2.26 9.59
N SER A 199 13.21 3.57 9.36
CA SER A 199 14.45 4.23 8.93
C SER A 199 15.57 4.04 9.97
N LEU A 200 15.25 4.15 11.26
CA LEU A 200 16.20 3.88 12.35
C LEU A 200 16.63 2.41 12.38
N SER A 201 15.69 1.47 12.23
CA SER A 201 15.98 0.04 12.18
C SER A 201 16.98 -0.32 11.08
N ILE A 202 16.78 0.20 9.87
CA ILE A 202 17.71 0.01 8.74
C ILE A 202 19.09 0.59 9.06
N ARG A 203 19.17 1.81 9.60
CA ARG A 203 20.45 2.44 9.97
C ARG A 203 21.24 1.58 10.96
N TYR A 204 20.58 1.06 12.00
CA TYR A 204 21.23 0.17 12.96
C TYR A 204 21.70 -1.14 12.33
N GLU A 205 20.92 -1.74 11.44
CA GLU A 205 21.31 -2.95 10.71
C GLU A 205 22.52 -2.73 9.82
N VAL A 206 22.53 -1.63 9.04
CA VAL A 206 23.66 -1.24 8.18
C VAL A 206 24.92 -0.97 9.01
N ALA A 207 24.80 -0.19 10.10
CA ALA A 207 25.91 0.11 10.99
C ALA A 207 26.47 -1.16 11.66
N PHE A 208 25.59 -2.06 12.12
CA PHE A 208 25.99 -3.35 12.69
C PHE A 208 26.78 -4.18 11.68
N HIS A 209 26.28 -4.32 10.45
CA HIS A 209 26.96 -5.05 9.38
C HIS A 209 28.29 -4.42 8.96
N ALA A 210 28.40 -3.08 8.97
CA ALA A 210 29.64 -2.37 8.67
C ALA A 210 30.73 -2.60 9.73
N LEU A 211 30.36 -2.88 10.99
CA LEU A 211 31.29 -3.13 12.09
C LEU A 211 31.75 -4.60 12.20
N LEU A 212 31.02 -5.58 11.64
CA LEU A 212 31.39 -7.00 11.66
C LEU A 212 32.83 -7.32 11.18
N PRO A 213 33.38 -6.67 10.13
CA PRO A 213 34.77 -6.88 9.69
C PRO A 213 35.81 -6.37 10.69
N VAL A 214 35.47 -5.39 11.52
CA VAL A 214 36.35 -4.83 12.57
C VAL A 214 36.44 -5.80 13.75
N PHE A 215 35.30 -6.37 14.16
CA PHE A 215 35.24 -7.33 15.26
C PHE A 215 35.88 -8.69 14.95
N SER A 216 35.92 -9.13 13.68
CA SER A 216 36.63 -10.37 13.30
C SER A 216 38.16 -10.26 13.40
N ARG A 217 38.74 -9.05 13.53
CA ARG A 217 40.19 -8.86 13.72
C ARG A 217 40.63 -8.79 15.18
N SER A 218 39.71 -8.63 16.12
CA SER A 218 40.00 -8.62 17.56
C SER A 218 39.41 -9.87 18.22
N GLN A 219 40.15 -10.99 18.20
CA GLN A 219 39.77 -12.14 19.03
C GLN A 219 39.93 -11.80 20.52
N GLY A 220 38.82 -11.84 21.24
CA GLY A 220 38.77 -11.67 22.70
C GLY A 220 37.34 -11.68 23.20
N ILE A 221 36.74 -12.88 23.23
CA ILE A 221 35.54 -13.30 23.99
C ILE A 221 34.67 -12.15 24.54
N LEU A 222 33.65 -11.75 23.78
CA LEU A 222 32.43 -11.18 24.35
C LEU A 222 31.26 -11.81 23.60
N ASN A 223 30.40 -12.52 24.32
CA ASN A 223 29.12 -13.02 23.83
C ASN A 223 28.21 -11.84 23.51
N ALA A 224 28.42 -11.20 22.36
CA ALA A 224 27.49 -10.23 21.82
C ALA A 224 26.25 -11.00 21.36
N ARG A 225 25.23 -11.06 22.23
CA ARG A 225 23.89 -11.48 21.82
C ARG A 225 23.48 -10.60 20.64
N ARG A 226 23.02 -11.23 19.55
CA ARG A 226 22.28 -10.52 18.51
C ARG A 226 21.25 -9.61 19.20
N PRO A 227 21.13 -8.32 18.82
CA PRO A 227 19.91 -7.59 19.11
C PRO A 227 18.76 -8.46 18.59
N ALA A 228 17.75 -8.70 19.42
CA ALA A 228 16.59 -9.44 18.97
C ALA A 228 16.05 -8.73 17.72
N THR A 229 16.05 -9.41 16.58
CA THR A 229 15.13 -9.06 15.50
C THR A 229 13.75 -8.96 16.15
N PRO A 230 12.94 -7.92 15.92
CA PRO A 230 11.56 -7.95 16.32
C PRO A 230 10.85 -8.99 15.44
N SER A 231 11.01 -10.26 15.79
CA SER A 231 10.30 -11.40 15.18
C SER A 231 9.00 -11.69 15.93
N GLY A 232 8.49 -10.70 16.66
CA GLY A 232 7.14 -10.71 17.20
C GLY A 232 6.40 -9.57 16.53
N ALA A 233 5.22 -9.86 15.97
CA ALA A 233 4.28 -8.84 15.54
C ALA A 233 4.17 -7.79 16.65
N CYS A 234 4.69 -6.59 16.41
CA CYS A 234 4.57 -5.51 17.36
C CYS A 234 3.11 -5.05 17.26
N ASN A 235 2.27 -5.46 18.23
CA ASN A 235 0.96 -4.87 18.40
C ASN A 235 1.15 -3.44 18.90
N TYR A 236 1.31 -2.50 17.97
CA TYR A 236 1.41 -1.09 18.29
C TYR A 236 0.06 -0.61 18.86
N GLN A 237 0.04 -0.26 20.15
CA GLN A 237 -1.08 0.42 20.80
C GLN A 237 -0.72 1.91 20.98
N PRO A 238 -1.50 2.84 20.39
CA PRO A 238 -1.12 4.25 20.28
C PRO A 238 -1.07 5.02 21.62
N GLU A 239 -1.56 4.47 22.73
CA GLU A 239 -1.84 5.28 23.92
C GLU A 239 -0.71 5.43 24.94
N SER A 240 0.42 4.72 24.81
CA SER A 240 1.38 4.64 25.94
C SER A 240 2.78 5.21 25.69
N ARG A 241 3.08 5.75 24.50
CA ARG A 241 4.38 6.38 24.25
C ARG A 241 4.26 7.72 23.54
N VAL A 242 4.62 8.76 24.30
CA VAL A 242 5.07 10.08 23.86
C VAL A 242 3.95 11.07 23.47
N LEU A 243 3.29 11.59 24.51
CA LEU A 243 2.83 13.00 24.54
C LEU A 243 4.02 13.94 24.83
N GLY A 244 5.16 13.68 24.19
CA GLY A 244 6.39 14.44 24.27
C GLY A 244 6.43 15.44 23.13
N ARG A 245 6.26 16.71 23.51
CA ARG A 245 6.38 17.95 22.73
C ARG A 245 7.11 17.78 21.38
N ILE A 246 6.36 17.91 20.29
CA ILE A 246 6.92 18.21 18.97
C ILE A 246 7.55 19.61 19.07
N GLY A 247 8.86 19.71 18.83
CA GLY A 247 9.57 20.97 18.71
C GLY A 247 8.95 21.83 17.61
N LYS A 248 8.68 23.11 17.92
CA LYS A 248 8.30 24.12 16.93
C LYS A 248 9.47 24.32 15.97
N GLY A 249 9.38 23.86 14.72
CA GLY A 249 10.40 24.24 13.72
C GLY A 249 10.50 23.42 12.44
N VAL A 250 9.95 22.21 12.34
CA VAL A 250 10.00 21.47 11.07
C VAL A 250 8.91 22.03 10.14
N GLU A 251 9.30 22.77 9.10
CA GLU A 251 8.40 23.12 8.00
C GLU A 251 7.71 21.83 7.52
N LYS A 252 6.38 21.79 7.62
CA LYS A 252 5.55 20.67 7.16
C LYS A 252 5.60 20.63 5.63
N ILE A 253 6.62 20.02 5.05
CA ILE A 253 6.64 19.75 3.62
C ILE A 253 5.57 18.68 3.35
N ASN A 254 4.61 19.01 2.48
CA ASN A 254 3.59 18.06 2.06
C ASN A 254 4.18 17.12 1.00
N PRO A 255 3.74 15.85 0.95
CA PRO A 255 4.21 14.92 -0.06
C PRO A 255 3.81 15.39 -1.47
N SER A 256 4.65 15.12 -2.46
CA SER A 256 4.24 15.19 -3.86
C SER A 256 3.26 14.03 -4.18
N PRO A 257 2.25 14.25 -5.03
CA PRO A 257 1.39 13.17 -5.49
C PRO A 257 2.20 12.06 -6.20
N PRO A 258 2.04 10.77 -5.85
CA PRO A 258 2.69 9.68 -6.56
C PRO A 258 2.22 9.52 -8.01
N ASP A 259 3.07 8.88 -8.82
CA ASP A 259 2.67 8.25 -10.09
C ASP A 259 1.90 6.96 -9.78
N VAL A 260 0.58 6.98 -10.03
CA VAL A 260 -0.37 5.92 -9.64
C VAL A 260 -0.56 4.95 -10.79
N HIS A 261 -0.41 3.65 -10.52
CA HIS A 261 -0.73 2.56 -11.44
C HIS A 261 -1.80 1.65 -10.83
N TYR A 262 -2.54 0.90 -11.65
CA TYR A 262 -3.60 -0.01 -11.19
C TYR A 262 -3.32 -1.48 -11.52
N LEU A 263 -3.51 -2.36 -10.53
CA LEU A 263 -3.45 -3.81 -10.72
C LEU A 263 -4.75 -4.45 -10.22
N LEU A 264 -5.55 -4.97 -11.15
CA LEU A 264 -6.88 -5.51 -10.85
C LEU A 264 -6.88 -7.01 -11.06
N VAL A 265 -7.11 -7.79 -10.01
CA VAL A 265 -7.23 -9.26 -10.10
C VAL A 265 -8.70 -9.66 -9.94
N SER A 266 -9.22 -10.38 -10.93
CA SER A 266 -10.62 -10.83 -11.01
C SER A 266 -11.64 -9.70 -10.77
N PRO A 267 -11.66 -8.63 -11.59
CA PRO A 267 -12.57 -7.51 -11.40
C PRO A 267 -14.04 -7.88 -11.44
N ILE A 268 -14.80 -7.30 -10.52
CA ILE A 268 -16.25 -7.44 -10.43
C ILE A 268 -16.91 -6.27 -11.16
N LEU A 269 -17.57 -6.56 -12.28
CA LEU A 269 -18.19 -5.53 -13.12
C LEU A 269 -19.70 -5.47 -12.91
N PRO A 270 -20.30 -4.28 -12.68
CA PRO A 270 -21.74 -4.17 -12.54
C PRO A 270 -22.50 -4.60 -13.81
N PRO A 271 -23.77 -5.07 -13.72
CA PRO A 271 -24.46 -5.49 -12.50
C PRO A 271 -24.11 -6.96 -12.17
N VAL A 272 -23.77 -7.24 -10.91
CA VAL A 272 -23.56 -8.60 -10.40
C VAL A 272 -24.64 -8.89 -9.36
N SER A 273 -25.40 -9.97 -9.55
CA SER A 273 -26.57 -10.32 -8.73
C SER A 273 -26.22 -10.63 -7.26
N LEU A 274 -24.99 -11.06 -7.00
CA LEU A 274 -24.45 -11.36 -5.66
C LEU A 274 -24.04 -10.09 -4.88
N PHE A 275 -23.89 -8.96 -5.57
CA PHE A 275 -23.49 -7.69 -4.97
C PHE A 275 -24.66 -6.71 -5.09
N VAL A 276 -25.60 -6.78 -4.14
CA VAL A 276 -26.73 -5.83 -4.04
C VAL A 276 -26.26 -4.38 -3.93
N THR A 277 -24.99 -4.18 -3.53
CA THR A 277 -24.28 -2.91 -3.57
C THR A 277 -24.30 -2.23 -4.94
N MET A 278 -24.39 -3.01 -6.03
CA MET A 278 -24.26 -2.57 -7.42
C MET A 278 -25.44 -1.75 -7.97
N SER A 279 -26.58 -1.72 -7.28
CA SER A 279 -27.72 -0.88 -7.68
C SER A 279 -27.40 0.63 -7.65
N PHE A 280 -26.38 1.04 -6.87
CA PHE A 280 -25.90 2.43 -6.79
C PHE A 280 -24.72 2.73 -7.75
N PHE A 281 -24.05 1.69 -8.27
CA PHE A 281 -22.90 1.78 -9.19
C PHE A 281 -23.29 1.69 -10.67
N ALA A 282 -24.57 1.40 -10.98
CA ALA A 282 -25.08 1.34 -12.35
C ALA A 282 -25.15 2.73 -13.03
N SER A 283 -24.92 3.81 -12.29
CA SER A 283 -24.72 5.14 -12.87
C SER A 283 -23.21 5.34 -13.03
N HIS A 284 -22.75 5.70 -14.22
CA HIS A 284 -21.39 6.19 -14.52
C HIS A 284 -21.08 7.49 -13.76
N LYS A 285 -21.22 7.46 -12.44
CA LYS A 285 -21.08 8.59 -11.53
C LYS A 285 -19.97 8.28 -10.56
N ASN A 286 -19.14 9.28 -10.32
CA ASN A 286 -18.12 9.22 -9.29
C ASN A 286 -18.74 8.89 -7.94
N LEU A 287 -18.19 7.89 -7.26
CA LEU A 287 -18.58 7.63 -5.89
C LEU A 287 -17.93 8.69 -5.01
N SER A 288 -18.74 9.52 -4.36
CA SER A 288 -18.27 10.45 -3.34
C SER A 288 -18.49 9.90 -1.94
N THR A 289 -17.51 10.17 -1.08
CA THR A 289 -17.57 9.93 0.36
C THR A 289 -17.21 11.22 1.08
N THR A 290 -17.74 11.40 2.28
CA THR A 290 -17.47 12.60 3.08
C THR A 290 -16.38 12.29 4.08
N VAL A 291 -15.35 13.14 4.11
CA VAL A 291 -14.24 13.10 5.07
C VAL A 291 -14.19 14.44 5.76
N ASP A 292 -14.38 14.46 7.08
CA ASP A 292 -14.33 15.68 7.91
C ASP A 292 -15.18 16.84 7.33
N GLY A 293 -16.39 16.52 6.85
CA GLY A 293 -17.32 17.49 6.24
C GLY A 293 -17.04 17.86 4.78
N SER A 294 -15.88 17.47 4.23
CA SER A 294 -15.50 17.69 2.83
C SER A 294 -15.81 16.46 1.97
N SER A 295 -16.42 16.67 0.81
CA SER A 295 -16.73 15.59 -0.12
C SER A 295 -15.51 15.21 -0.95
N ILE A 296 -14.94 14.03 -0.71
CA ILE A 296 -13.92 13.43 -1.57
C ILE A 296 -14.63 12.62 -2.65
N THR A 297 -14.30 12.90 -3.90
CA THR A 297 -14.95 12.29 -5.05
C THR A 297 -13.95 11.41 -5.78
N GLY A 298 -14.28 10.12 -5.90
CA GLY A 298 -13.51 9.16 -6.70
C GLY A 298 -13.40 9.59 -8.16
N LEU A 299 -12.38 9.11 -8.86
CA LEU A 299 -12.30 9.24 -10.31
C LEU A 299 -13.41 8.42 -10.99
N LEU A 300 -13.73 8.77 -12.24
CA LEU A 300 -14.50 7.85 -13.08
C LEU A 300 -13.60 6.62 -13.33
N PRO A 301 -14.09 5.39 -13.10
CA PRO A 301 -13.27 4.18 -13.30
C PRO A 301 -12.61 4.10 -14.67
N GLU A 302 -13.32 4.53 -15.71
CA GLU A 302 -12.76 4.64 -17.05
C GLU A 302 -11.57 5.61 -17.10
N GLU A 303 -11.75 6.84 -16.63
CA GLU A 303 -10.71 7.87 -16.64
C GLU A 303 -9.48 7.43 -15.85
N ALA A 304 -9.70 6.83 -14.67
CA ALA A 304 -8.64 6.29 -13.84
C ALA A 304 -7.82 5.24 -14.60
N LEU A 305 -8.50 4.27 -15.21
CA LEU A 305 -7.86 3.11 -15.83
C LEU A 305 -7.26 3.39 -17.20
N THR A 306 -7.78 4.36 -17.97
CA THR A 306 -7.22 4.71 -19.28
C THR A 306 -6.07 5.70 -19.18
N SER A 307 -6.09 6.59 -18.17
CA SER A 307 -5.08 7.66 -18.03
C SER A 307 -3.85 7.24 -17.24
N HIS A 308 -3.95 6.14 -16.50
CA HIS A 308 -2.87 5.57 -15.71
C HIS A 308 -2.52 4.19 -16.23
N ARG A 309 -1.25 3.79 -16.08
CA ARG A 309 -0.82 2.43 -16.41
C ARG A 309 -1.62 1.43 -15.58
N SER A 310 -2.34 0.55 -16.25
CA SER A 310 -3.32 -0.33 -15.61
C SER A 310 -3.29 -1.72 -16.21
N LEU A 311 -3.33 -2.74 -15.36
CA LEU A 311 -3.48 -4.14 -15.80
C LEU A 311 -4.65 -4.80 -15.08
N ALA A 312 -5.58 -5.36 -15.86
CA ALA A 312 -6.60 -6.27 -15.36
C ALA A 312 -6.27 -7.73 -15.71
N ILE A 313 -6.23 -8.60 -14.70
CA ILE A 313 -5.98 -10.04 -14.87
C ILE A 313 -7.25 -10.79 -14.46
N TYR A 314 -7.79 -11.62 -15.35
CA TYR A 314 -9.01 -12.38 -15.07
C TYR A 314 -9.02 -13.73 -15.77
N GLY A 315 -9.84 -14.64 -15.26
CA GLY A 315 -10.03 -15.96 -15.83
C GLY A 315 -11.21 -16.04 -16.79
N ASP A 316 -11.15 -16.97 -17.75
CA ASP A 316 -12.27 -17.23 -18.68
C ASP A 316 -13.43 -18.03 -18.05
N SER A 317 -13.20 -18.59 -16.86
CA SER A 317 -14.12 -19.43 -16.11
C SER A 317 -14.59 -18.75 -14.81
N ASP A 318 -14.56 -17.41 -14.77
CA ASP A 318 -15.08 -16.60 -13.67
C ASP A 318 -16.61 -16.67 -13.58
N PHE A 319 -17.12 -17.00 -12.39
CA PHE A 319 -18.56 -17.16 -12.15
C PHE A 319 -19.23 -15.90 -11.57
N PHE A 320 -18.48 -14.93 -11.04
CA PHE A 320 -19.04 -13.67 -10.56
C PHE A 320 -19.25 -12.71 -11.73
N THR A 321 -18.24 -12.54 -12.59
CA THR A 321 -18.35 -11.71 -13.79
C THR A 321 -18.21 -12.61 -15.02
N SER A 322 -19.27 -12.70 -15.83
CA SER A 322 -19.21 -13.49 -17.05
C SER A 322 -18.07 -13.04 -17.96
N ILE A 323 -17.38 -13.99 -18.58
CA ILE A 323 -16.27 -13.71 -19.50
C ILE A 323 -16.64 -12.76 -20.65
N LYS A 324 -17.90 -12.83 -21.15
CA LYS A 324 -18.38 -11.89 -22.16
C LYS A 324 -18.27 -10.44 -21.69
N LYS A 325 -18.78 -10.14 -20.49
CA LYS A 325 -18.70 -8.80 -19.88
C LYS A 325 -17.26 -8.35 -19.67
N LEU A 326 -16.40 -9.23 -19.14
CA LEU A 326 -14.97 -8.91 -18.93
C LEU A 326 -14.26 -8.57 -20.24
N ARG A 327 -14.49 -9.37 -21.29
CA ARG A 327 -13.92 -9.11 -22.61
C ARG A 327 -14.47 -7.84 -23.24
N ASP A 328 -15.76 -7.57 -23.13
CA ASP A 328 -16.37 -6.37 -23.71
C ASP A 328 -15.85 -5.11 -23.00
N TRP A 329 -15.83 -5.10 -21.66
CA TRP A 329 -15.27 -4.02 -20.85
C TRP A 329 -13.78 -3.76 -21.12
N SER A 330 -12.97 -4.81 -21.10
CA SER A 330 -11.51 -4.68 -21.28
C SER A 330 -11.13 -4.28 -22.71
N ARG A 331 -11.83 -4.81 -23.73
CA ARG A 331 -11.67 -4.35 -25.12
C ARG A 331 -12.10 -2.89 -25.29
N GLU A 332 -13.19 -2.49 -24.65
CA GLU A 332 -13.63 -1.09 -24.69
C GLU A 332 -12.54 -0.16 -24.13
N LEU A 333 -12.06 -0.40 -22.90
CA LEU A 333 -11.04 0.44 -22.26
C LEU A 333 -9.71 0.46 -23.03
N SER A 334 -9.22 -0.69 -23.48
CA SER A 334 -7.96 -0.79 -24.24
C SER A 334 -8.04 -0.15 -25.63
N SER A 335 -9.23 -0.08 -26.24
CA SER A 335 -9.42 0.54 -27.56
C SER A 335 -9.48 2.07 -27.55
N LYS A 336 -9.55 2.70 -26.36
CA LYS A 336 -9.64 4.16 -26.25
C LYS A 336 -8.33 4.82 -26.72
N PRO A 337 -8.38 5.97 -27.41
CA PRO A 337 -7.18 6.67 -27.84
C PRO A 337 -6.28 7.00 -26.65
N ASN A 338 -4.98 6.72 -26.79
CA ASN A 338 -3.97 6.93 -25.73
C ASN A 338 -4.24 6.17 -24.42
N SER A 339 -5.06 5.12 -24.44
CA SER A 339 -5.31 4.29 -23.27
C SER A 339 -4.05 3.56 -22.83
N SER A 340 -3.74 3.66 -21.54
CA SER A 340 -2.67 2.89 -20.88
C SER A 340 -3.19 1.60 -20.22
N PHE A 341 -4.42 1.21 -20.55
CA PHE A 341 -5.08 0.03 -20.01
C PHE A 341 -4.72 -1.24 -20.80
N GLU A 342 -4.17 -2.21 -20.09
CA GLU A 342 -3.91 -3.55 -20.57
C GLU A 342 -4.75 -4.58 -19.80
N PHE A 343 -4.95 -5.74 -20.41
CA PHE A 343 -5.62 -6.86 -19.76
C PHE A 343 -5.03 -8.20 -20.17
N LEU A 344 -5.11 -9.17 -19.25
CA LEU A 344 -4.72 -10.55 -19.48
C LEU A 344 -5.85 -11.50 -19.08
N GLU A 345 -6.35 -12.22 -20.08
CA GLU A 345 -7.26 -13.34 -19.86
C GLU A 345 -6.48 -14.64 -19.69
N ILE A 346 -6.68 -15.35 -18.58
CA ILE A 346 -6.05 -16.64 -18.30
C ILE A 346 -7.07 -17.77 -18.52
N ARG A 347 -6.80 -18.59 -19.53
CA ARG A 347 -7.65 -19.72 -19.90
C ARG A 347 -7.72 -20.76 -18.78
N GLY A 348 -8.93 -21.19 -18.44
CA GLY A 348 -9.20 -22.18 -17.39
C GLY A 348 -9.11 -21.64 -15.97
N ALA A 349 -8.78 -20.36 -15.76
CA ALA A 349 -8.80 -19.77 -14.43
C ALA A 349 -10.24 -19.43 -14.01
N GLY A 350 -10.61 -19.84 -12.81
CA GLY A 350 -11.80 -19.38 -12.11
C GLY A 350 -11.50 -18.16 -11.26
N HIS A 351 -12.53 -17.63 -10.59
CA HIS A 351 -12.38 -16.43 -9.77
C HIS A 351 -11.38 -16.59 -8.62
N PHE A 352 -11.32 -17.80 -8.04
CA PHE A 352 -10.49 -18.14 -6.88
C PHE A 352 -9.09 -18.68 -7.23
N TRP A 353 -8.75 -18.78 -8.53
CA TRP A 353 -7.43 -19.19 -9.00
C TRP A 353 -6.92 -20.55 -8.46
N ARG A 354 -7.82 -21.53 -8.29
CA ARG A 354 -7.47 -22.86 -7.72
C ARG A 354 -7.13 -23.90 -8.77
N GLU A 355 -7.37 -23.60 -10.04
CA GLU A 355 -7.16 -24.52 -11.15
C GLU A 355 -5.66 -24.79 -11.38
N ASN A 356 -5.36 -25.94 -11.96
CA ASN A 356 -3.95 -26.36 -12.09
C ASN A 356 -3.17 -25.38 -12.98
N GLY A 357 -2.07 -24.83 -12.44
CA GLY A 357 -1.16 -23.94 -13.15
C GLY A 357 -1.60 -22.48 -13.27
N VAL A 358 -2.85 -22.12 -12.90
CA VAL A 358 -3.33 -20.75 -13.11
C VAL A 358 -2.72 -19.75 -12.13
N GLU A 359 -2.43 -20.17 -10.89
CA GLU A 359 -1.69 -19.34 -9.93
C GLU A 359 -0.30 -18.98 -10.44
N PHE A 360 0.40 -19.91 -11.12
CA PHE A 360 1.70 -19.63 -11.72
C PHE A 360 1.61 -18.56 -12.81
N LEU A 361 0.58 -18.64 -13.65
CA LEU A 361 0.34 -17.63 -14.70
C LEU A 361 -0.03 -16.27 -14.09
N LEU A 362 -0.84 -16.25 -13.03
CA LEU A 362 -1.16 -15.03 -12.27
C LEU A 362 0.12 -14.39 -11.71
N LYS A 363 0.98 -15.19 -11.05
CA LYS A 363 2.27 -14.73 -10.52
C LYS A 363 3.16 -14.13 -11.60
N SER A 364 3.29 -14.80 -12.73
CA SER A 364 4.08 -14.31 -13.86
C SER A 364 3.57 -12.95 -14.36
N ALA A 365 2.25 -12.82 -14.53
CA ALA A 365 1.64 -11.58 -15.01
C ALA A 365 1.86 -10.40 -14.04
N ILE A 366 1.72 -10.63 -12.73
CA ILE A 366 1.97 -9.60 -11.70
C ILE A 366 3.45 -9.19 -11.71
N ARG A 367 4.36 -10.16 -11.84
CA ARG A 367 5.80 -9.90 -11.93
C ARG A 367 6.17 -9.08 -13.16
N ASP A 368 5.66 -9.44 -14.33
CA ASP A 368 5.93 -8.72 -15.57
C ASP A 368 5.39 -7.29 -15.49
N PHE A 369 4.19 -7.12 -14.93
CA PHE A 369 3.59 -5.80 -14.71
C PHE A 369 4.41 -4.92 -13.76
N SER A 370 4.92 -5.49 -12.67
CA SER A 370 5.64 -4.74 -11.62
C SER A 370 7.10 -4.40 -11.96
N LEU A 371 7.70 -5.12 -12.91
CA LEU A 371 9.07 -4.87 -13.39
C LEU A 371 9.13 -3.95 -14.62
N ALA A 372 8.05 -3.82 -15.37
CA ALA A 372 7.95 -2.89 -16.48
C ALA A 372 8.17 -1.44 -16.00
N ARG A 373 8.98 -0.68 -16.74
CA ARG A 373 9.51 0.62 -16.32
C ARG A 373 8.56 1.78 -16.54
#